data_AF-T1B2J9-F1
#
_entry.id   AF-T1B2J9-F1
#
_cell.length_a   1.000
_cell.length_b   1.000
_cell.length_c   1.000
_cell.angle_alpha   90.00
_cell.angle_beta   90.00
_cell.angle_gamma   90.00
#
_symmetry.space_group_name_H-M   'P 1'
#
loop_
_entity.id
_entity.type
_entity.pdbx_description
1 polymer ?
#
loop_
_entity_poly.entity_id
_entity_poly.type
_entity_poly.pdbx_seq_one_letter_code
_entity_poly.pdbx_strand_id
1 'polypeptide(L)'
;MLQRTRLEVRPELARELQLYVLCHPHLQGGGWENNAYIIEAAGRELLAAEKNGMWLVIGASSPFRRLSCGYAGRSDGWTDLAGNLRMDWEFDQAERGHVALTAEIDLAAGTEFTLGLALGEGLQHALSALFQALGMPFEARRKRFIEQWQYGCTPILPLDKVSQDGGKLYCGSYGLLMAHEDKTFAGAFIASLSIPWGESRGDEDVGGYHLVWTRDMVNTVTGLLAAGNTSTPLRALVYLAVSQRPDGGFPQNFWLNGEPHWHGIQLDQVSLPILLAWRLKQRGGLGDFDPYPMVRRAAAYLIEHGPVTQQERWEEAGGFSPSTLAAHIAALICAACFGRERR
;
A
#
# COMPACT_ATOMS: atom_id res chain seq x y z
N MET A 1 0.43 8.29 10.46
CA MET A 1 -0.98 8.01 10.83
C MET A 1 -1.38 8.92 12.00
N LEU A 2 -2.62 9.40 12.01
CA LEU A 2 -3.22 10.07 13.17
C LEU A 2 -4.55 9.39 13.48
N GLN A 3 -4.83 9.16 14.75
CA GLN A 3 -6.09 8.58 15.24
C GLN A 3 -6.61 9.44 16.39
N ARG A 4 -7.71 10.16 16.16
CA ARG A 4 -8.41 10.87 17.24
C ARG A 4 -9.36 9.90 17.94
N THR A 5 -9.24 9.82 19.25
CA THR A 5 -9.99 8.90 20.09
C THR A 5 -10.67 9.68 21.19
N ARG A 6 -11.96 9.41 21.38
CA ARG A 6 -12.76 9.89 22.51
C ARG A 6 -13.27 8.69 23.28
N LEU A 7 -12.98 8.67 24.56
CA LEU A 7 -13.42 7.64 25.48
C LEU A 7 -14.72 8.09 26.16
N GLU A 8 -15.79 7.34 25.91
CA GLU A 8 -17.11 7.56 26.54
C GLU A 8 -17.32 6.50 27.62
N VAL A 9 -17.31 6.94 28.87
CA VAL A 9 -17.36 6.06 30.04
C VAL A 9 -18.50 6.51 30.93
N ARG A 10 -19.19 5.55 31.54
CA ARG A 10 -20.23 5.87 32.52
C ARG A 10 -19.58 6.54 33.73
N PRO A 11 -20.19 7.59 34.32
CA PRO A 11 -19.55 8.39 35.39
C PRO A 11 -19.03 7.55 36.56
N GLU A 12 -19.66 6.42 36.85
CA GLU A 12 -19.30 5.53 37.96
C GLU A 12 -17.97 4.80 37.70
N LEU A 13 -17.61 4.55 36.44
CA LEU A 13 -16.39 3.82 36.04
C LEU A 13 -15.24 4.75 35.63
N ALA A 14 -15.50 6.05 35.50
CA ALA A 14 -14.54 7.01 34.97
C ALA A 14 -13.23 7.12 35.78
N ARG A 15 -13.27 6.77 37.08
CA ARG A 15 -12.10 6.80 37.97
C ARG A 15 -11.34 5.48 38.03
N GLU A 16 -11.93 4.38 37.57
CA GLU A 16 -11.37 3.04 37.68
C GLU A 16 -10.80 2.54 36.35
N LEU A 17 -11.21 3.14 35.23
CA LEU A 17 -10.76 2.73 33.91
C LEU A 17 -9.35 3.25 33.62
N GLN A 18 -8.51 2.37 33.09
CA GLN A 18 -7.21 2.69 32.51
C GLN A 18 -7.25 2.37 31.01
N LEU A 19 -6.53 3.15 30.21
CA LEU A 19 -6.50 3.00 28.76
C LEU A 19 -5.05 2.82 28.29
N TYR A 20 -4.81 1.78 27.51
CA TYR A 20 -3.49 1.42 27.02
C TYR A 20 -3.45 1.43 25.50
N VAL A 21 -2.34 1.91 24.95
CA VAL A 21 -1.95 1.72 23.55
C VAL A 21 -1.06 0.49 23.48
N LEU A 22 -1.34 -0.41 22.55
CA LEU A 22 -0.50 -1.58 22.27
C LEU A 22 -0.11 -1.57 20.78
N CYS A 23 1.18 -1.72 20.49
CA CYS A 23 1.71 -1.77 19.13
C CYS A 23 2.65 -2.96 18.97
N HIS A 24 2.36 -3.82 17.98
CA HIS A 24 3.26 -4.90 17.54
C HIS A 24 3.86 -4.49 16.19
N PRO A 25 5.06 -3.90 16.15
CA PRO A 25 5.67 -3.47 14.90
C PRO A 25 6.15 -4.67 14.08
N HIS A 26 5.77 -4.70 12.81
CA HIS A 26 6.32 -5.61 11.80
C HIS A 26 7.03 -4.75 10.74
N LEU A 27 8.13 -4.09 11.13
CA LEU A 27 8.85 -3.20 10.22
C LEU A 27 9.54 -4.00 9.11
N GLN A 28 9.66 -3.37 7.94
CA GLN A 28 10.33 -3.98 6.78
C GLN A 28 9.75 -5.35 6.40
N GLY A 29 8.43 -5.54 6.59
CA GLY A 29 7.72 -6.75 6.17
C GLY A 29 7.85 -7.95 7.09
N GLY A 30 8.34 -7.80 8.33
CA GLY A 30 8.39 -8.91 9.29
C GLY A 30 8.46 -8.47 10.75
N GLY A 31 7.84 -9.26 11.63
CA GLY A 31 7.80 -9.08 13.08
C GLY A 31 9.07 -9.51 13.83
N TRP A 32 9.88 -10.44 13.30
CA TRP A 32 11.18 -10.76 13.90
C TRP A 32 12.24 -9.67 13.66
N GLU A 33 13.28 -9.64 14.49
CA GLU A 33 14.39 -8.66 14.46
C GLU A 33 13.97 -7.18 14.53
N ASN A 34 12.83 -6.89 15.18
CA ASN A 34 12.49 -5.52 15.53
C ASN A 34 13.17 -5.16 16.86
N ASN A 35 13.58 -3.91 16.97
CA ASN A 35 14.04 -3.31 18.21
C ASN A 35 12.97 -2.33 18.72
N ALA A 36 12.76 -2.27 20.03
CA ALA A 36 11.81 -1.39 20.68
C ALA A 36 12.49 -0.64 21.83
N TYR A 37 12.16 0.64 21.94
CA TYR A 37 12.77 1.60 22.84
C TYR A 37 11.73 2.56 23.40
N ILE A 38 11.88 2.93 24.67
CA ILE A 38 11.34 4.15 25.23
C ILE A 38 12.35 5.27 24.97
N ILE A 39 11.90 6.34 24.34
CA ILE A 39 12.75 7.50 24.03
C ILE A 39 12.13 8.78 24.55
N GLU A 40 12.98 9.75 24.89
CA GLU A 40 12.56 11.11 25.24
C GLU A 40 12.91 12.08 24.10
N ALA A 41 11.93 12.85 23.67
CA ALA A 41 12.14 13.90 22.68
C ALA A 41 11.21 15.09 22.96
N ALA A 42 11.76 16.30 22.90
CA ALA A 42 11.04 17.53 23.17
C ALA A 42 10.27 17.52 24.51
N GLY A 43 10.84 16.90 25.56
CA GLY A 43 10.24 16.82 26.89
C GLY A 43 9.10 15.81 27.00
N ARG A 44 9.04 14.82 26.10
CA ARG A 44 7.97 13.81 26.06
C ARG A 44 8.56 12.42 25.86
N GLU A 45 8.09 11.47 26.65
CA GLU A 45 8.36 10.05 26.45
C GLU A 45 7.48 9.50 25.31
N LEU A 46 8.09 8.70 24.45
CA LEU A 46 7.51 8.14 23.25
C LEU A 46 7.87 6.66 23.13
N LEU A 47 7.00 5.90 22.46
CA LEU A 47 7.30 4.53 22.06
C LEU A 47 8.01 4.57 20.70
N ALA A 48 9.15 3.88 20.56
CA ALA A 48 9.87 3.82 19.30
C ALA A 48 10.25 2.38 18.93
N ALA A 49 10.15 2.04 17.66
CA ALA A 49 10.63 0.78 17.12
C ALA A 49 11.54 1.01 15.91
N GLU A 50 12.51 0.14 15.72
CA GLU A 50 13.50 0.24 14.65
C GLU A 50 13.76 -1.12 14.01
N LYS A 51 13.95 -1.13 12.69
CA LYS A 51 14.53 -2.24 11.94
C LYS A 51 15.20 -1.74 10.67
N ASN A 52 16.48 -2.06 10.49
CA ASN A 52 17.27 -1.73 9.30
C ASN A 52 17.22 -0.24 8.90
N GLY A 53 17.32 0.66 9.89
CA GLY A 53 17.29 2.11 9.68
C GLY A 53 15.89 2.71 9.49
N MET A 54 14.84 1.88 9.41
CA MET A 54 13.46 2.35 9.42
C MET A 54 12.98 2.48 10.85
N TRP A 55 12.52 3.68 11.21
CA TRP A 55 12.01 4.00 12.53
C TRP A 55 10.50 4.21 12.49
N LEU A 56 9.85 3.70 13.53
CA LEU A 56 8.47 3.97 13.89
C LEU A 56 8.47 4.67 15.24
N VAL A 57 7.74 5.78 15.38
CA VAL A 57 7.57 6.44 16.67
C VAL A 57 6.10 6.74 16.91
N ILE A 58 5.62 6.44 18.12
CA ILE A 58 4.27 6.68 18.59
C ILE A 58 4.28 7.68 19.74
N GLY A 59 3.40 8.67 19.64
CA GLY A 59 3.10 9.62 20.70
C GLY A 59 1.63 9.99 20.68
N ALA A 60 1.12 10.59 21.75
CA ALA A 60 -0.26 11.07 21.79
C ALA A 60 -0.31 12.59 21.98
N SER A 61 -1.47 13.22 21.93
CA SER A 61 -1.67 14.60 22.42
C SER A 61 -1.79 14.64 23.94
N SER A 62 -2.24 13.54 24.56
CA SER A 62 -2.18 13.34 26.02
C SER A 62 -0.81 12.77 26.41
N PRO A 63 -0.33 13.02 27.64
CA PRO A 63 0.85 12.34 28.18
C PRO A 63 0.65 10.83 28.32
N PHE A 64 1.75 10.09 28.30
CA PHE A 64 1.79 8.71 28.76
C PHE A 64 2.14 8.68 30.25
N ARG A 65 1.54 7.78 31.02
CA ARG A 65 1.83 7.60 32.46
C ARG A 65 2.88 6.54 32.73
N ARG A 66 2.81 5.46 31.97
CA ARG A 66 3.67 4.28 32.05
C ARG A 66 3.94 3.82 30.63
N LEU A 67 5.15 3.34 30.39
CA LEU A 67 5.56 2.81 29.10
C LEU A 67 6.35 1.53 29.31
N SER A 68 6.28 0.62 28.33
CA SER A 68 7.05 -0.63 28.36
C SER A 68 7.29 -1.17 26.95
N CYS A 69 8.47 -1.76 26.76
CA CYS A 69 8.89 -2.49 25.58
C CYS A 69 9.17 -3.94 25.97
N GLY A 70 8.37 -4.87 25.45
CA GLY A 70 8.43 -6.29 25.79
C GLY A 70 8.51 -7.21 24.57
N TYR A 71 8.59 -8.51 24.81
CA TYR A 71 8.51 -9.54 23.77
C TYR A 71 7.10 -10.14 23.71
N ALA A 72 6.53 -10.22 22.51
CA ALA A 72 5.19 -10.72 22.27
C ALA A 72 4.99 -12.14 22.83
N GLY A 73 3.89 -12.34 23.57
CA GLY A 73 3.50 -13.58 24.23
C GLY A 73 4.33 -13.95 25.46
N ARG A 74 5.20 -13.05 25.95
CA ARG A 74 6.08 -13.31 27.11
C ARG A 74 6.16 -12.15 28.09
N SER A 75 6.52 -10.97 27.59
CA SER A 75 6.72 -9.77 28.40
C SER A 75 6.06 -8.52 27.83
N ASP A 76 5.14 -8.69 26.87
CA ASP A 76 4.36 -7.60 26.28
C ASP A 76 3.21 -7.14 27.20
N GLY A 77 2.68 -5.94 26.93
CA GLY A 77 1.63 -5.36 27.75
C GLY A 77 0.28 -6.09 27.72
N TRP A 78 -0.04 -6.85 26.67
CA TRP A 78 -1.25 -7.69 26.71
C TRP A 78 -1.06 -8.85 27.69
N THR A 79 0.08 -9.54 27.62
CA THR A 79 0.41 -10.63 28.56
C THR A 79 0.44 -10.13 30.01
N ASP A 80 0.97 -8.93 30.25
CA ASP A 80 0.96 -8.25 31.55
C ASP A 80 -0.48 -8.04 32.06
N LEU A 81 -1.28 -7.29 31.28
CA LEU A 81 -2.65 -6.94 31.65
C LEU A 81 -3.57 -8.16 31.77
N ALA A 82 -3.36 -9.20 30.97
CA ALA A 82 -4.16 -10.43 31.04
C ALA A 82 -3.98 -11.18 32.38
N GLY A 83 -2.87 -10.94 33.09
CA GLY A 83 -2.61 -11.57 34.38
C GLY A 83 -3.51 -11.05 35.50
N ASN A 84 -3.54 -9.73 35.69
CA ASN A 84 -4.20 -9.10 36.84
C ASN A 84 -4.89 -7.74 36.53
N LEU A 85 -5.01 -7.36 35.25
CA LEU A 85 -5.53 -6.09 34.77
C LEU A 85 -4.74 -4.86 35.25
N ARG A 86 -3.45 -5.03 35.54
CA ARG A 86 -2.52 -3.97 35.90
C ARG A 86 -1.30 -4.05 35.00
N MET A 87 -0.74 -2.90 34.67
CA MET A 87 0.55 -2.82 34.00
C MET A 87 1.63 -2.84 35.07
N ASP A 88 2.27 -4.00 35.27
CA ASP A 88 3.32 -4.23 36.27
C ASP A 88 4.72 -4.00 35.67
N TRP A 89 4.86 -4.08 34.34
CA TRP A 89 6.15 -3.95 33.66
C TRP A 89 6.35 -2.57 33.02
N GLU A 90 7.55 -2.02 33.19
CA GLU A 90 7.99 -0.74 32.62
C GLU A 90 9.40 -0.90 32.03
N PHE A 91 9.55 -1.80 31.06
CA PHE A 91 10.85 -2.07 30.44
C PHE A 91 11.19 -1.00 29.41
N ASP A 92 12.39 -0.42 29.50
CA ASP A 92 12.83 0.65 28.59
C ASP A 92 13.14 0.17 27.17
N GLN A 93 13.47 -1.11 27.00
CA GLN A 93 13.86 -1.65 25.70
C GLN A 93 13.64 -3.17 25.56
N ALA A 94 13.38 -3.61 24.34
CA ALA A 94 13.42 -5.00 23.91
C ALA A 94 14.04 -5.05 22.51
N GLU A 95 15.07 -5.85 22.30
CA GLU A 95 15.86 -5.82 21.06
C GLU A 95 15.81 -7.15 20.32
N ARG A 96 15.97 -7.08 19.00
CA ARG A 96 16.16 -8.23 18.10
C ARG A 96 15.12 -9.34 18.29
N GLY A 97 13.84 -8.98 18.30
CA GLY A 97 12.78 -9.96 18.50
C GLY A 97 11.42 -9.58 17.92
N HIS A 98 10.43 -10.41 18.22
CA HIS A 98 9.01 -10.05 18.11
C HIS A 98 8.67 -9.16 19.30
N VAL A 99 8.87 -7.85 19.13
CA VAL A 99 8.68 -6.86 20.19
C VAL A 99 7.25 -6.32 20.20
N ALA A 100 6.84 -5.80 21.35
CA ALA A 100 5.58 -5.12 21.56
C ALA A 100 5.82 -3.88 22.43
N LEU A 101 5.16 -2.78 22.08
CA LEU A 101 5.25 -1.50 22.76
C LEU A 101 3.91 -1.19 23.42
N THR A 102 3.95 -0.77 24.68
CA THR A 102 2.75 -0.46 25.45
C THR A 102 2.91 0.87 26.17
N ALA A 103 1.87 1.70 26.14
CA ALA A 103 1.81 2.93 26.93
C ALA A 103 0.43 3.15 27.54
N GLU A 104 0.38 3.58 28.80
CA GLU A 104 -0.85 4.03 29.47
C GLU A 104 -1.14 5.49 29.12
N ILE A 105 -2.34 5.78 28.60
CA ILE A 105 -2.81 7.15 28.36
C ILE A 105 -3.24 7.79 29.68
N ASP A 106 -2.76 9.00 29.97
CA ASP A 106 -3.27 9.76 31.12
C ASP A 106 -4.70 10.28 30.86
N LEU A 107 -5.69 9.58 31.43
CA LEU A 107 -7.10 9.99 31.37
C LEU A 107 -7.44 11.15 32.32
N ALA A 108 -6.59 11.48 33.30
CA ALA A 108 -6.76 12.66 34.15
C ALA A 108 -6.49 13.96 33.37
N ALA A 109 -5.70 13.90 32.30
CA ALA A 109 -5.48 15.01 31.38
C ALA A 109 -6.66 15.21 30.39
N GLY A 110 -7.54 14.22 30.27
CA GLY A 110 -8.76 14.28 29.44
C GLY A 110 -9.12 12.93 28.82
N THR A 111 -10.37 12.79 28.41
CA THR A 111 -10.89 11.56 27.75
C THR A 111 -10.87 11.65 26.22
N GLU A 112 -10.37 12.75 25.65
CA GLU A 112 -10.21 12.92 24.22
C GLU A 112 -8.75 13.26 23.91
N PHE A 113 -8.17 12.50 22.97
CA PHE A 113 -6.77 12.65 22.58
C PHE A 113 -6.57 12.23 21.12
N THR A 114 -5.42 12.58 20.57
CA THR A 114 -4.97 12.14 19.25
C THR A 114 -3.71 11.32 19.39
N LEU A 115 -3.74 10.05 18.97
CA LEU A 115 -2.56 9.22 18.79
C LEU A 115 -1.91 9.54 17.44
N GLY A 116 -0.60 9.66 17.41
CA GLY A 116 0.20 9.79 16.20
C GLY A 116 1.20 8.65 16.10
N LEU A 117 1.34 8.12 14.89
CA LEU A 117 2.37 7.16 14.51
C LEU A 117 3.09 7.72 13.28
N ALA A 118 4.40 7.88 13.35
CA ALA A 118 5.22 8.33 12.23
C ALA A 118 6.23 7.26 11.85
N LEU A 119 6.54 7.20 10.56
CA LEU A 119 7.60 6.39 10.00
C LEU A 119 8.68 7.33 9.45
N GLY A 120 9.94 6.89 9.47
CA GLY A 120 11.02 7.63 8.85
C GLY A 120 12.28 6.80 8.70
N GLU A 121 13.02 7.06 7.62
CA GLU A 121 14.42 6.62 7.49
C GLU A 121 15.27 7.45 8.47
N GLY A 122 15.63 6.83 9.59
CA GLY A 122 16.28 7.47 10.73
C GLY A 122 15.33 8.09 11.76
N LEU A 123 15.77 8.08 13.03
CA LEU A 123 15.00 8.53 14.19
C LEU A 123 14.55 10.00 14.06
N GLN A 124 15.45 10.90 13.62
CA GLN A 124 15.13 12.33 13.50
C GLN A 124 14.00 12.59 12.50
N HIS A 125 13.92 11.82 11.42
CA HIS A 125 12.85 11.91 10.42
C HIS A 125 11.52 11.51 11.05
N ALA A 126 11.45 10.34 11.68
CA ALA A 126 10.24 9.85 12.34
C ALA A 126 9.75 10.82 13.44
N LEU A 127 10.65 11.33 14.29
CA LEU A 127 10.34 12.31 15.33
C LEU A 127 9.79 13.61 14.73
N SER A 128 10.49 14.18 13.76
CA SER A 128 10.06 15.44 13.13
C SER A 128 8.69 15.30 12.47
N ALA A 129 8.44 14.19 11.78
CA ALA A 129 7.15 13.89 11.17
C ALA A 129 6.04 13.73 12.22
N LEU A 130 6.31 13.05 13.33
CA LEU A 130 5.36 12.87 14.43
C LEU A 130 4.96 14.22 15.07
N PHE A 131 5.96 15.01 15.46
CA PHE A 131 5.72 16.30 16.12
C PHE A 131 5.06 17.31 15.19
N GLN A 132 5.42 17.35 13.91
CA GLN A 132 4.72 18.19 12.93
C GLN A 132 3.27 17.74 12.72
N ALA A 133 3.00 16.42 12.74
CA ALA A 133 1.65 15.89 12.60
C ALA A 133 0.78 16.24 13.81
N LEU A 134 1.29 16.04 15.04
CA LEU A 134 0.58 16.33 16.30
C LEU A 134 0.52 17.82 16.64
N GLY A 135 1.46 18.63 16.16
CA GLY A 135 1.50 20.08 16.40
C GLY A 135 0.42 20.88 15.67
N MET A 136 -0.37 20.25 14.79
CA MET A 136 -1.53 20.87 14.16
C MET A 136 -2.84 20.27 14.70
N PRO A 137 -3.91 21.08 14.83
CA PRO A 137 -5.22 20.56 15.23
C PRO A 137 -5.68 19.42 14.31
N PHE A 138 -6.14 18.31 14.91
CA PHE A 138 -6.59 17.13 14.17
C PHE A 138 -7.67 17.48 13.12
N GLU A 139 -8.62 18.36 13.43
CA GLU A 139 -9.67 18.75 12.49
C GLU A 139 -9.12 19.44 11.23
N ALA A 140 -8.04 20.23 11.36
CA ALA A 140 -7.39 20.84 10.21
C ALA A 140 -6.71 19.78 9.33
N ARG A 141 -6.05 18.78 9.94
CA ARG A 141 -5.45 17.64 9.23
C ARG A 141 -6.52 16.79 8.53
N ARG A 142 -7.61 16.48 9.23
CA ARG A 142 -8.75 15.72 8.70
C ARG A 142 -9.41 16.44 7.53
N LYS A 143 -9.67 17.75 7.65
CA LYS A 143 -10.23 18.56 6.56
C LYS A 143 -9.33 18.51 5.33
N ARG A 144 -8.03 18.76 5.49
CA ARG A 144 -7.07 18.70 4.38
C ARG A 144 -6.99 17.31 3.73
N PHE A 145 -7.01 16.25 4.53
CA PHE A 145 -7.05 14.87 4.02
C PHE A 145 -8.29 14.67 3.14
N ILE A 146 -9.48 15.01 3.63
CA ILE A 146 -10.74 14.88 2.87
C ILE A 146 -10.69 15.70 1.58
N GLU A 147 -10.22 16.95 1.64
CA GLU A 147 -10.09 17.83 0.47
C GLU A 147 -9.16 17.22 -0.59
N GLN A 148 -8.03 16.63 -0.20
CA GLN A 148 -7.10 15.98 -1.13
C GLN A 148 -7.72 14.76 -1.82
N TRP A 149 -8.50 13.95 -1.08
CA TRP A 149 -9.23 12.82 -1.66
C TRP A 149 -10.33 13.27 -2.63
N GLN A 150 -11.10 14.29 -2.25
CA GLN A 150 -12.13 14.87 -3.12
C GLN A 150 -11.53 15.48 -4.39
N TYR A 151 -10.39 16.18 -4.26
CA TYR A 151 -9.66 16.73 -5.39
C TYR A 151 -9.21 15.64 -6.36
N GLY A 152 -8.70 14.52 -5.84
CA GLY A 152 -8.33 13.35 -6.66
C GLY A 152 -9.48 12.76 -7.48
N CYS A 153 -10.73 12.90 -6.99
CA CYS A 153 -11.95 12.47 -7.68
C CYS A 153 -12.58 13.56 -8.57
N THR A 154 -12.07 14.80 -8.58
CA THR A 154 -12.60 15.88 -9.44
C THR A 154 -12.51 15.60 -10.96
N PRO A 155 -11.46 14.94 -11.50
CA PRO A 155 -11.34 14.75 -12.95
C PRO A 155 -12.16 13.57 -13.49
N ILE A 156 -12.96 12.88 -12.67
CA ILE A 156 -13.66 11.67 -13.09
C ILE A 156 -15.01 11.98 -13.75
N LEU A 157 -15.41 11.15 -14.70
CA LEU A 157 -16.72 11.24 -15.34
C LEU A 157 -17.84 11.05 -14.31
N PRO A 158 -18.86 11.93 -14.30
CA PRO A 158 -19.94 11.86 -13.32
C PRO A 158 -20.88 10.68 -13.62
N LEU A 159 -20.99 9.75 -12.68
CA LEU A 159 -21.92 8.62 -12.73
C LEU A 159 -23.01 8.68 -11.64
N ASP A 160 -23.02 9.75 -10.84
CA ASP A 160 -23.95 9.96 -9.73
C ASP A 160 -25.41 9.82 -10.17
N LYS A 161 -25.77 10.40 -11.32
CA LYS A 161 -27.15 10.39 -11.86
C LYS A 161 -27.64 9.03 -12.36
N VAL A 162 -26.73 8.12 -12.69
CA VAL A 162 -27.06 6.81 -13.27
C VAL A 162 -26.78 5.66 -12.30
N SER A 163 -26.03 5.92 -11.23
CA SER A 163 -25.80 5.00 -10.12
C SER A 163 -27.00 4.96 -9.16
N GLN A 164 -27.22 3.81 -8.53
CA GLN A 164 -28.30 3.65 -7.52
C GLN A 164 -27.90 4.13 -6.12
N ASP A 165 -26.62 4.48 -5.92
CA ASP A 165 -26.06 4.88 -4.62
C ASP A 165 -25.52 6.33 -4.62
N GLY A 166 -25.79 7.08 -5.69
CA GLY A 166 -25.28 8.44 -5.87
C GLY A 166 -23.77 8.49 -6.14
N GLY A 167 -23.18 7.41 -6.65
CA GLY A 167 -21.78 7.33 -7.09
C GLY A 167 -20.83 6.93 -5.96
N LYS A 168 -21.34 6.53 -4.80
CA LYS A 168 -20.52 6.23 -3.62
C LYS A 168 -19.54 5.09 -3.87
N LEU A 169 -20.01 3.97 -4.41
CA LEU A 169 -19.18 2.82 -4.76
C LEU A 169 -18.17 3.18 -5.85
N TYR A 170 -18.59 3.97 -6.84
CA TYR A 170 -17.71 4.42 -7.93
C TYR A 170 -16.57 5.32 -7.41
N CYS A 171 -16.89 6.37 -6.66
CA CYS A 171 -15.90 7.26 -6.06
C CYS A 171 -15.00 6.54 -5.04
N GLY A 172 -15.58 5.65 -4.22
CA GLY A 172 -14.84 4.82 -3.28
C GLY A 172 -13.87 3.87 -3.98
N SER A 173 -14.32 3.19 -5.04
CA SER A 173 -13.48 2.28 -5.83
C SER A 173 -12.37 3.04 -6.57
N TYR A 174 -12.68 4.19 -7.18
CA TYR A 174 -11.67 5.03 -7.83
C TYR A 174 -10.59 5.46 -6.85
N GLY A 175 -11.00 5.95 -5.68
CA GLY A 175 -10.08 6.32 -4.62
C GLY A 175 -9.22 5.14 -4.13
N LEU A 176 -9.84 3.97 -3.95
CA LEU A 176 -9.14 2.75 -3.56
C LEU A 176 -8.06 2.40 -4.59
N LEU A 177 -8.40 2.39 -5.89
CA LEU A 177 -7.44 2.13 -6.96
C LEU A 177 -6.28 3.14 -6.96
N MET A 178 -6.56 4.43 -6.84
CA MET A 178 -5.51 5.47 -6.74
C MET A 178 -4.57 5.26 -5.53
N ALA A 179 -5.08 4.72 -4.42
CA ALA A 179 -4.27 4.46 -3.22
C ALA A 179 -3.34 3.24 -3.34
N HIS A 180 -3.49 2.42 -4.38
CA HIS A 180 -2.57 1.31 -4.68
C HIS A 180 -1.33 1.76 -5.46
N GLU A 181 -1.28 3.02 -5.92
CA GLU A 181 -0.10 3.58 -6.55
C GLU A 181 1.01 3.82 -5.53
N ASP A 182 2.22 3.37 -5.83
CA ASP A 182 3.38 3.74 -5.03
C ASP A 182 3.77 5.20 -5.20
N LYS A 183 4.28 5.80 -4.13
CA LYS A 183 4.64 7.23 -4.07
C LYS A 183 6.09 7.51 -4.48
N THR A 184 6.94 6.48 -4.52
CA THR A 184 8.36 6.59 -4.91
C THR A 184 8.53 6.20 -6.38
N PHE A 185 8.01 5.02 -6.75
CA PHE A 185 7.93 4.47 -8.10
C PHE A 185 6.58 4.82 -8.70
N ALA A 186 6.42 6.10 -8.94
CA ALA A 186 5.18 6.69 -9.42
C ALA A 186 4.76 6.01 -10.75
N GLY A 187 3.58 5.39 -10.76
CA GLY A 187 3.06 4.57 -11.85
C GLY A 187 2.99 3.08 -11.52
N ALA A 188 3.72 2.59 -10.51
CA ALA A 188 3.63 1.21 -10.03
C ALA A 188 2.35 1.02 -9.20
N PHE A 189 1.50 0.06 -9.57
CA PHE A 189 0.31 -0.31 -8.80
C PHE A 189 0.44 -1.74 -8.29
N ILE A 190 0.26 -1.92 -7.00
CA ILE A 190 0.19 -3.26 -6.40
C ILE A 190 -1.20 -3.88 -6.60
N ALA A 191 -1.29 -5.21 -6.51
CA ALA A 191 -2.57 -5.92 -6.65
C ALA A 191 -3.54 -5.64 -5.47
N SER A 192 -3.03 -5.60 -4.23
CA SER A 192 -3.81 -5.26 -3.04
C SER A 192 -2.93 -4.81 -1.86
N LEU A 193 -3.43 -3.88 -1.05
CA LEU A 193 -2.89 -3.54 0.27
C LEU A 193 -3.28 -4.59 1.34
N SER A 194 -3.04 -5.87 1.08
CA SER A 194 -3.41 -6.96 1.99
C SER A 194 -2.49 -8.20 1.87
N ILE A 195 -2.53 -9.02 2.91
CA ILE A 195 -1.92 -10.35 2.95
C ILE A 195 -3.07 -11.35 3.14
N PRO A 196 -3.45 -12.12 2.11
CA PRO A 196 -4.56 -13.06 2.21
C PRO A 196 -4.22 -14.18 3.20
N TRP A 197 -5.17 -14.44 4.12
CA TRP A 197 -4.99 -15.35 5.27
C TRP A 197 -3.80 -14.99 6.19
N GLY A 198 -3.48 -13.69 6.29
CA GLY A 198 -2.34 -13.19 7.05
C GLY A 198 -2.31 -13.63 8.53
N GLU A 199 -3.46 -13.93 9.13
CA GLU A 199 -3.57 -14.50 10.48
C GLU A 199 -2.94 -15.90 10.63
N SER A 200 -2.76 -16.60 9.52
CA SER A 200 -2.19 -17.95 9.45
C SER A 200 -0.82 -18.01 8.76
N ARG A 201 -0.30 -16.85 8.32
CA ARG A 201 1.00 -16.74 7.64
C ARG A 201 2.07 -16.31 8.63
N GLY A 202 3.28 -16.85 8.46
CA GLY A 202 4.47 -16.41 9.19
C GLY A 202 5.15 -15.23 8.51
N ASP A 203 6.12 -14.62 9.21
CA ASP A 203 6.88 -13.46 8.73
C ASP A 203 7.77 -13.72 7.50
N GLU A 204 7.96 -14.98 7.11
CA GLU A 204 8.80 -15.37 5.96
C GLU A 204 8.04 -15.26 4.61
N ASP A 205 6.72 -15.09 4.62
CA ASP A 205 5.90 -14.99 3.40
C ASP A 205 5.74 -13.53 2.93
N VAL A 206 6.85 -12.98 2.44
CA VAL A 206 7.02 -11.52 2.20
C VAL A 206 6.39 -11.03 0.89
N GLY A 207 5.65 -11.88 0.17
CA GLY A 207 5.19 -11.64 -1.20
C GLY A 207 3.68 -11.73 -1.39
N GLY A 208 2.90 -11.22 -0.43
CA GLY A 208 1.44 -11.16 -0.50
C GLY A 208 0.92 -10.37 -1.72
N TYR A 209 -0.23 -9.71 -1.60
CA TYR A 209 -0.79 -9.01 -2.77
C TYR A 209 -0.17 -7.62 -3.01
N HIS A 210 0.85 -7.25 -2.24
CA HIS A 210 1.54 -5.97 -2.34
C HIS A 210 2.76 -6.00 -3.31
N LEU A 211 2.71 -6.85 -4.34
CA LEU A 211 3.60 -6.81 -5.50
C LEU A 211 2.87 -6.25 -6.72
N VAL A 212 3.63 -5.92 -7.76
CA VAL A 212 3.08 -5.51 -9.05
C VAL A 212 2.87 -6.74 -9.92
N TRP A 213 1.61 -7.00 -10.25
CA TRP A 213 1.24 -7.84 -11.39
C TRP A 213 0.86 -6.93 -12.56
N THR A 214 1.46 -7.16 -13.73
CA THR A 214 1.13 -6.40 -14.94
C THR A 214 -0.35 -6.53 -15.26
N ARG A 215 -0.94 -7.72 -15.06
CA ARG A 215 -2.37 -7.95 -15.25
C ARG A 215 -3.23 -7.03 -14.37
N ASP A 216 -3.02 -7.08 -13.07
CA ASP A 216 -3.80 -6.35 -12.07
C ASP A 216 -3.61 -4.84 -12.24
N MET A 217 -2.36 -4.42 -12.42
CA MET A 217 -2.01 -3.03 -12.71
C MET A 217 -2.70 -2.50 -13.96
N VAL A 218 -2.67 -3.22 -15.09
CA VAL A 218 -3.34 -2.79 -16.33
C VAL A 218 -4.86 -2.73 -16.16
N ASN A 219 -5.46 -3.65 -15.41
CA ASN A 219 -6.91 -3.59 -15.12
C ASN A 219 -7.26 -2.40 -14.23
N THR A 220 -6.48 -2.16 -13.17
CA THR A 220 -6.60 -0.98 -12.29
C THR A 220 -6.59 0.31 -13.10
N VAL A 221 -5.55 0.53 -13.91
CA VAL A 221 -5.43 1.78 -14.67
C VAL A 221 -6.36 1.83 -15.87
N THR A 222 -6.83 0.70 -16.40
CA THR A 222 -7.95 0.71 -17.36
C THR A 222 -9.24 1.20 -16.71
N GLY A 223 -9.52 0.81 -15.45
CA GLY A 223 -10.66 1.32 -14.69
C GLY A 223 -10.57 2.84 -14.48
N LEU A 224 -9.39 3.33 -14.10
CA LEU A 224 -9.12 4.77 -13.99
C LEU A 224 -9.28 5.49 -15.34
N LEU A 225 -8.78 4.87 -16.42
CA LEU A 225 -8.94 5.40 -17.78
C LEU A 225 -10.42 5.49 -18.16
N ALA A 226 -11.21 4.46 -17.86
CA ALA A 226 -12.64 4.43 -18.11
C ALA A 226 -13.36 5.57 -17.35
N ALA A 227 -12.91 5.88 -16.14
CA ALA A 227 -13.37 7.01 -15.34
C ALA A 227 -12.93 8.39 -15.87
N GLY A 228 -12.13 8.47 -16.94
CA GLY A 228 -11.70 9.73 -17.56
C GLY A 228 -10.29 10.20 -17.17
N ASN A 229 -9.62 9.49 -16.27
CA ASN A 229 -8.24 9.80 -15.89
C ASN A 229 -7.25 9.27 -16.94
N THR A 230 -6.60 10.16 -17.68
CA THR A 230 -5.60 9.80 -18.69
C THR A 230 -4.15 9.86 -18.17
N SER A 231 -3.89 10.70 -17.16
CA SER A 231 -2.54 10.91 -16.63
C SER A 231 -2.02 9.71 -15.84
N THR A 232 -2.88 9.05 -15.07
CA THR A 232 -2.52 7.90 -14.22
C THR A 232 -2.23 6.62 -15.03
N PRO A 233 -3.04 6.29 -16.04
CA PRO A 233 -2.71 5.17 -16.92
C PRO A 233 -1.47 5.44 -17.79
N LEU A 234 -1.19 6.70 -18.15
CA LEU A 234 0.04 7.05 -18.86
C LEU A 234 1.30 6.78 -18.02
N ARG A 235 1.36 7.27 -16.78
CA ARG A 235 2.49 6.99 -15.88
C ARG A 235 2.67 5.50 -15.60
N ALA A 236 1.57 4.75 -15.46
CA ALA A 236 1.61 3.30 -15.38
C ALA A 236 2.19 2.64 -16.64
N LEU A 237 1.83 3.12 -17.83
CA LEU A 237 2.40 2.64 -19.09
C LEU A 237 3.92 2.93 -19.17
N VAL A 238 4.34 4.12 -18.73
CA VAL A 238 5.77 4.49 -18.67
C VAL A 238 6.53 3.57 -17.72
N TYR A 239 5.96 3.30 -16.53
CA TYR A 239 6.54 2.35 -15.58
C TYR A 239 6.70 0.95 -16.18
N LEU A 240 5.68 0.44 -16.87
CA LEU A 240 5.75 -0.85 -17.57
C LEU A 240 6.78 -0.83 -18.70
N ALA A 241 6.92 0.27 -19.44
CA ALA A 241 7.90 0.38 -20.51
C ALA A 241 9.35 0.35 -20.00
N VAL A 242 9.60 0.90 -18.80
CA VAL A 242 10.90 0.82 -18.11
C VAL A 242 11.14 -0.56 -17.51
N SER A 243 10.08 -1.21 -17.01
CA SER A 243 10.14 -2.54 -16.38
C SER A 243 10.16 -3.69 -17.39
N GLN A 244 9.88 -3.44 -18.66
CA GLN A 244 9.89 -4.46 -19.71
C GLN A 244 11.30 -5.02 -19.88
N ARG A 245 11.41 -6.35 -19.90
CA ARG A 245 12.69 -7.02 -20.14
C ARG A 245 13.22 -6.74 -21.55
N PRO A 246 14.54 -6.87 -21.79
CA PRO A 246 15.13 -6.66 -23.11
C PRO A 246 14.54 -7.55 -24.23
N ASP A 247 14.08 -8.76 -23.89
CA ASP A 247 13.42 -9.71 -24.80
C ASP A 247 11.98 -9.31 -25.17
N GLY A 248 11.41 -8.30 -24.50
CA GLY A 248 10.04 -7.83 -24.69
C GLY A 248 9.00 -8.44 -23.76
N GLY A 249 9.39 -9.43 -22.94
CA GLY A 249 8.55 -10.06 -21.95
C GLY A 249 8.44 -9.28 -20.64
N PHE A 250 7.64 -9.80 -19.73
CA PHE A 250 7.51 -9.35 -18.35
C PHE A 250 7.66 -10.57 -17.41
N PRO A 251 8.22 -10.39 -16.21
CA PRO A 251 8.14 -11.42 -15.16
C PRO A 251 6.69 -11.60 -14.70
N GLN A 252 6.41 -12.70 -13.98
CA GLN A 252 5.07 -12.99 -13.46
C GLN A 252 4.57 -11.86 -12.56
N ASN A 253 5.41 -11.45 -11.62
CA ASN A 253 5.20 -10.30 -10.78
C ASN A 253 6.57 -9.75 -10.35
N PHE A 254 6.58 -8.54 -9.83
CA PHE A 254 7.81 -7.86 -9.47
C PHE A 254 7.58 -6.86 -8.33
N TRP A 255 8.65 -6.58 -7.62
CA TRP A 255 8.69 -5.51 -6.62
C TRP A 255 8.50 -4.14 -7.28
N LEU A 256 8.18 -3.14 -6.47
CA LEU A 256 7.95 -1.76 -6.95
C LEU A 256 9.13 -1.20 -7.76
N ASN A 257 10.35 -1.60 -7.43
CA ASN A 257 11.58 -1.20 -8.13
C ASN A 257 11.82 -1.93 -9.47
N GLY A 258 10.94 -2.86 -9.88
CA GLY A 258 11.05 -3.63 -11.11
C GLY A 258 11.74 -4.99 -10.95
N GLU A 259 12.29 -5.31 -9.79
CA GLU A 259 12.97 -6.60 -9.56
C GLU A 259 11.96 -7.77 -9.59
N PRO A 260 12.17 -8.80 -10.43
CA PRO A 260 11.30 -9.97 -10.47
C PRO A 260 11.16 -10.67 -9.12
N HIS A 261 9.95 -11.11 -8.79
CA HIS A 261 9.72 -11.96 -7.63
C HIS A 261 9.45 -13.42 -8.08
N TRP A 262 8.35 -13.66 -8.80
CA TRP A 262 8.09 -14.92 -9.48
C TRP A 262 8.42 -14.84 -10.98
N HIS A 263 8.79 -16.00 -11.52
CA HIS A 263 9.40 -16.11 -12.85
C HIS A 263 8.55 -16.88 -13.86
N GLY A 264 7.29 -17.19 -13.53
CA GLY A 264 6.35 -17.78 -14.47
C GLY A 264 6.10 -16.87 -15.68
N ILE A 265 5.86 -17.47 -16.84
CA ILE A 265 5.58 -16.76 -18.08
C ILE A 265 4.08 -16.76 -18.34
N GLN A 266 3.49 -15.57 -18.35
CA GLN A 266 2.06 -15.37 -18.60
C GLN A 266 1.87 -14.45 -19.81
N LEU A 267 1.45 -15.01 -20.95
CA LEU A 267 1.37 -14.23 -22.20
C LEU A 267 0.30 -13.14 -22.16
N ASP A 268 -0.71 -13.22 -21.28
CA ASP A 268 -1.66 -12.14 -21.06
C ASP A 268 -0.98 -10.92 -20.43
N GLN A 269 -0.04 -11.14 -19.52
CA GLN A 269 0.73 -10.05 -18.90
C GLN A 269 1.65 -9.33 -19.90
N VAL A 270 2.11 -10.00 -20.96
CA VAL A 270 2.82 -9.36 -22.09
C VAL A 270 1.86 -8.65 -23.05
N SER A 271 0.65 -9.17 -23.20
CA SER A 271 -0.39 -8.64 -24.10
C SER A 271 -1.03 -7.35 -23.57
N LEU A 272 -1.30 -7.30 -22.27
CA LEU A 272 -2.06 -6.22 -21.63
C LEU A 272 -1.42 -4.82 -21.74
N PRO A 273 -0.08 -4.64 -21.63
CA PRO A 273 0.57 -3.35 -21.86
C PRO A 273 0.35 -2.79 -23.28
N ILE A 274 0.29 -3.66 -24.30
CA ILE A 274 -0.03 -3.24 -25.68
C ILE A 274 -1.46 -2.70 -25.75
N LEU A 275 -2.41 -3.40 -25.10
CA LEU A 275 -3.80 -2.98 -25.04
C LEU A 275 -3.95 -1.65 -24.28
N LEU A 276 -3.21 -1.45 -23.19
CA LEU A 276 -3.18 -0.19 -22.46
C LEU A 276 -2.66 0.96 -23.34
N ALA A 277 -1.54 0.77 -24.03
CA ALA A 277 -0.99 1.75 -24.97
C ALA A 277 -2.01 2.14 -26.05
N TRP A 278 -2.70 1.14 -26.63
CA TRP A 278 -3.72 1.38 -27.63
C TRP A 278 -4.92 2.16 -27.06
N ARG A 279 -5.42 1.78 -25.88
CA ARG A 279 -6.55 2.48 -25.21
C ARG A 279 -6.20 3.93 -24.89
N LEU A 280 -4.99 4.19 -24.38
CA LEU A 280 -4.50 5.54 -24.14
C LEU A 280 -4.45 6.36 -25.41
N LYS A 281 -3.92 5.78 -26.49
CA LYS A 281 -3.91 6.43 -27.80
C LYS A 281 -5.30 6.79 -28.30
N GLN A 282 -6.28 5.88 -28.20
CA GLN A 282 -7.66 6.16 -28.59
C GLN A 282 -8.29 7.30 -27.79
N ARG A 283 -7.80 7.56 -26.58
CA ARG A 283 -8.25 8.68 -25.73
C ARG A 283 -7.34 9.91 -25.78
N GLY A 284 -6.36 9.96 -26.70
CA GLY A 284 -5.38 11.04 -26.76
C GLY A 284 -4.51 11.17 -25.49
N GLY A 285 -4.44 10.12 -24.67
CA GLY A 285 -3.79 10.12 -23.36
C GLY A 285 -2.30 9.78 -23.37
N LEU A 286 -1.68 9.58 -24.54
CA LEU A 286 -0.24 9.27 -24.63
C LEU A 286 0.66 10.48 -24.36
N GLY A 287 0.17 11.71 -24.57
CA GLY A 287 1.02 12.90 -24.57
C GLY A 287 2.18 12.75 -25.55
N ASP A 288 3.38 13.12 -25.12
CA ASP A 288 4.62 13.00 -25.90
C ASP A 288 5.33 11.65 -25.73
N PHE A 289 4.78 10.74 -24.91
CA PHE A 289 5.41 9.44 -24.68
C PHE A 289 5.23 8.53 -25.91
N ASP A 290 6.34 7.96 -26.37
CA ASP A 290 6.34 6.98 -27.45
C ASP A 290 6.26 5.53 -26.91
N PRO A 291 5.09 4.87 -26.95
CA PRO A 291 4.97 3.48 -26.50
C PRO A 291 5.48 2.46 -27.52
N TYR A 292 5.81 2.88 -28.75
CA TYR A 292 6.09 1.96 -29.85
C TYR A 292 7.25 1.00 -29.59
N PRO A 293 8.40 1.40 -29.01
CA PRO A 293 9.46 0.46 -28.69
C PRO A 293 9.01 -0.68 -27.77
N MET A 294 8.21 -0.37 -26.74
CA MET A 294 7.66 -1.36 -25.82
C MET A 294 6.66 -2.27 -26.55
N VAL A 295 5.74 -1.68 -27.31
CA VAL A 295 4.72 -2.42 -28.09
C VAL A 295 5.36 -3.36 -29.09
N ARG A 296 6.39 -2.90 -29.83
CA ARG A 296 7.08 -3.70 -30.83
C ARG A 296 7.79 -4.90 -30.23
N ARG A 297 8.51 -4.71 -29.10
CA ARG A 297 9.19 -5.80 -28.40
C ARG A 297 8.20 -6.81 -27.82
N ALA A 298 7.14 -6.34 -27.17
CA ALA A 298 6.10 -7.21 -26.64
C ALA A 298 5.42 -8.02 -27.76
N ALA A 299 5.10 -7.40 -28.90
CA ALA A 299 4.51 -8.10 -30.03
C ALA A 299 5.46 -9.16 -30.62
N ALA A 300 6.76 -8.88 -30.71
CA ALA A 300 7.75 -9.86 -31.13
C ALA A 300 7.81 -11.05 -30.15
N TYR A 301 7.84 -10.77 -28.84
CA TYR A 301 7.82 -11.80 -27.80
C TYR A 301 6.58 -12.69 -27.91
N LEU A 302 5.39 -12.11 -28.11
CA LEU A 302 4.15 -12.85 -28.29
C LEU A 302 4.18 -13.75 -29.54
N ILE A 303 4.72 -13.28 -30.66
CA ILE A 303 4.83 -14.08 -31.89
C ILE A 303 5.78 -15.26 -31.71
N GLU A 304 6.89 -15.06 -30.98
CA GLU A 304 7.91 -16.08 -30.77
C GLU A 304 7.46 -17.15 -29.75
N HIS A 305 6.74 -16.75 -28.70
CA HIS A 305 6.40 -17.63 -27.57
C HIS A 305 4.94 -18.11 -27.56
N GLY A 306 4.07 -17.50 -28.37
CA GLY A 306 2.67 -17.88 -28.47
C GLY A 306 2.41 -19.03 -29.46
N PRO A 307 1.14 -19.48 -29.54
CA PRO A 307 -0.03 -19.02 -28.78
C PRO A 307 -0.22 -19.75 -27.43
N VAL A 308 0.61 -20.76 -27.12
CA VAL A 308 0.50 -21.55 -25.88
C VAL A 308 1.18 -20.79 -24.75
N THR A 309 0.43 -20.49 -23.69
CA THR A 309 1.00 -19.83 -22.49
C THR A 309 1.54 -20.89 -21.52
N GLN A 310 2.62 -20.56 -20.80
CA GLN A 310 3.14 -21.44 -19.74
C GLN A 310 2.19 -21.46 -18.53
N GLN A 311 1.61 -20.31 -18.20
CA GLN A 311 0.57 -20.15 -17.20
C GLN A 311 -0.55 -19.27 -17.75
N GLU A 312 -1.79 -19.62 -17.44
CA GLU A 312 -2.94 -18.74 -17.64
C GLU A 312 -3.09 -17.74 -16.47
N ARG A 313 -4.17 -16.97 -16.44
CA ARG A 313 -4.31 -15.81 -15.55
C ARG A 313 -4.44 -16.16 -14.06
N TRP A 314 -4.80 -17.41 -13.73
CA TRP A 314 -4.77 -17.93 -12.37
C TRP A 314 -3.42 -18.49 -11.98
N GLU A 315 -2.43 -18.41 -12.87
CA GLU A 315 -1.01 -18.66 -12.58
C GLU A 315 -0.65 -20.13 -12.34
N GLU A 316 -1.54 -21.04 -12.71
CA GLU A 316 -1.44 -22.46 -12.31
C GLU A 316 -1.19 -23.42 -13.47
N ALA A 317 -1.80 -23.16 -14.63
CA ALA A 317 -1.85 -24.13 -15.73
C ALA A 317 -1.41 -23.55 -17.08
N GLY A 318 -0.68 -24.35 -17.85
CA GLY A 318 -0.28 -24.02 -19.21
C GLY A 318 -1.24 -24.55 -20.27
N GLY A 319 -1.13 -24.03 -21.50
CA GLY A 319 -1.90 -24.50 -22.65
C GLY A 319 -2.55 -23.39 -23.47
N PHE A 320 -3.52 -23.78 -24.28
CA PHE A 320 -4.38 -22.87 -25.03
C PHE A 320 -5.48 -22.33 -24.10
N SER A 321 -5.15 -21.34 -23.29
CA SER A 321 -6.14 -20.66 -22.44
C SER A 321 -7.01 -19.71 -23.26
N PRO A 322 -8.35 -19.84 -23.25
CA PRO A 322 -9.24 -18.91 -23.94
C PRO A 322 -9.04 -17.45 -23.49
N SER A 323 -8.80 -17.23 -22.20
CA SER A 323 -8.56 -15.89 -21.63
C SER A 323 -7.26 -15.29 -22.17
N THR A 324 -6.17 -16.04 -22.11
CA THR A 324 -4.86 -15.56 -22.58
C THR A 324 -4.84 -15.38 -24.09
N LEU A 325 -5.45 -16.31 -24.84
CA LEU A 325 -5.53 -16.23 -26.29
C LEU A 325 -6.34 -15.02 -26.76
N ALA A 326 -7.42 -14.66 -26.07
CA ALA A 326 -8.19 -13.46 -26.37
C ALA A 326 -7.34 -12.18 -26.20
N ALA A 327 -6.60 -12.06 -25.10
CA ALA A 327 -5.69 -10.93 -24.88
C ALA A 327 -4.57 -10.90 -25.92
N HIS A 328 -4.00 -12.06 -26.26
CA HIS A 328 -2.95 -12.24 -27.24
C HIS A 328 -3.37 -11.76 -28.63
N ILE A 329 -4.52 -12.23 -29.13
CA ILE A 329 -5.04 -11.85 -30.45
C ILE A 329 -5.30 -10.34 -30.49
N ALA A 330 -5.98 -9.79 -29.48
CA ALA A 330 -6.28 -8.37 -29.42
C ALA A 330 -5.00 -7.52 -29.39
N ALA A 331 -3.99 -7.95 -28.63
CA ALA A 331 -2.72 -7.24 -28.51
C ALA A 331 -1.97 -7.20 -29.85
N LEU A 332 -1.90 -8.32 -30.58
CA LEU A 332 -1.24 -8.33 -31.90
C LEU A 332 -1.97 -7.45 -32.93
N ILE A 333 -3.32 -7.42 -32.91
CA ILE A 333 -4.11 -6.51 -33.75
C ILE A 333 -3.79 -5.05 -33.40
N CYS A 334 -3.79 -4.70 -32.12
CA CYS A 334 -3.44 -3.35 -31.64
C CYS A 334 -1.99 -2.97 -31.99
N ALA A 335 -1.04 -3.89 -31.85
CA ALA A 335 0.36 -3.69 -32.22
C ALA A 335 0.51 -3.43 -33.72
N ALA A 336 -0.24 -4.14 -34.57
CA ALA A 336 -0.25 -3.91 -36.00
C ALA A 336 -0.73 -2.50 -36.37
N CYS A 337 -1.69 -1.92 -35.63
CA CYS A 337 -2.09 -0.52 -35.80
C CYS A 337 -0.92 0.44 -35.55
N PHE A 338 -0.18 0.26 -34.46
CA PHE A 338 1.02 1.07 -34.19
C PHE A 338 2.09 0.89 -35.26
N GLY A 339 2.33 -0.34 -35.72
CA GLY A 339 3.33 -0.62 -36.76
C GLY A 339 3.01 0.02 -38.11
N ARG A 340 1.73 0.14 -38.49
CA ARG A 340 1.31 0.78 -39.76
C ARG A 340 1.57 2.28 -39.78
N GLU A 341 1.46 2.96 -38.64
CA GLU A 341 1.68 4.42 -38.54
C GLU A 341 3.15 4.81 -38.52
N ARG A 342 4.04 3.83 -38.37
CA ARG A 342 5.49 4.01 -38.39
C ARG A 342 6.11 3.79 -39.77
N ARG A 343 5.28 3.49 -40.78
CA ARG A 343 5.70 3.24 -42.16
C ARG A 343 5.78 4.51 -42.98
#